data_AF-A0A7S4K5E1-F1
#
_entry.id   AF-A0A7S4K5E1-F1
#
_cell.length_a   1.000
_cell.length_b   1.000
_cell.length_c   1.000
_cell.angle_alpha   90.00
_cell.angle_beta   90.00
_cell.angle_gamma   90.00
#
_symmetry.space_group_name_H-M   'P 1'
#
loop_
_entity.id
_entity.type
_entity.pdbx_description
1 polymer ?
#
loop_
_entity_poly.entity_id
_entity_poly.type
_entity_poly.pdbx_seq_one_letter_code
_entity_poly.pdbx_strand_id
1 'polypeptide(L)'
;SFRNIAGVSAGRFFASPCASTMNPGTHIDLHCGPSNVRHRLHFCLQAPKGVAAGRPKLRVANKEVTWSEGVSFVFDDSIVHSATYSPCEEDRGSVDSASLLRIVLIIDLWHPSLSDEERRAVADLYPS
;
A
#
# COMPACT_ATOMS: atom_id res chain seq x y z
N SER A 1 1.13 11.85 22.81
CA SER A 1 2.26 10.94 23.03
C SER A 1 2.69 10.39 21.67
N PHE A 2 3.98 10.42 21.36
CA PHE A 2 4.51 9.81 20.14
C PHE A 2 4.74 8.31 20.41
N ARG A 3 4.28 7.44 19.51
CA ARG A 3 4.62 6.01 19.54
C ARG A 3 5.35 5.69 18.23
N ASN A 4 6.58 5.21 18.35
CA ASN A 4 7.33 4.70 17.20
C ASN A 4 6.69 3.37 16.75
N ILE A 5 6.49 3.21 15.45
CA ILE A 5 6.16 1.89 14.88
C ILE A 5 7.48 1.11 14.85
N ALA A 6 7.64 0.15 15.77
CA ALA A 6 8.77 -0.75 15.77
C ALA A 6 8.84 -1.50 14.42
N GLY A 7 10.02 -1.59 13.82
CA GLY A 7 10.22 -2.20 12.49
C GLY A 7 10.36 -1.22 11.34
N VAL A 8 10.05 0.08 11.54
CA VAL A 8 10.50 1.16 10.64
C VAL A 8 11.97 1.45 10.97
N SER A 9 12.87 0.60 10.49
CA SER A 9 14.31 0.83 10.60
C SER A 9 14.73 1.82 9.52
N ALA A 10 15.40 2.91 9.90
CA ALA A 10 16.21 3.70 8.99
C ALA A 10 17.39 2.83 8.54
N GLY A 11 17.24 2.13 7.41
CA GLY A 11 18.19 1.14 6.91
C GLY A 11 17.85 0.67 5.50
N ARG A 12 18.86 0.71 4.62
CA ARG A 12 18.81 0.73 3.16
C ARG A 12 18.42 -0.59 2.47
N PHE A 13 17.19 -1.05 2.64
CA PHE A 13 16.64 -2.01 1.67
C PHE A 13 15.12 -1.92 1.47
N PHE A 14 14.39 -1.40 2.46
CA PHE A 14 12.93 -1.27 2.43
C PHE A 14 12.42 0.11 2.88
N ALA A 15 13.32 1.06 3.18
CA ALA A 15 13.00 2.19 4.06
C ALA A 15 12.72 3.54 3.36
N SER A 16 12.55 3.59 2.04
CA SER A 16 12.08 4.82 1.40
C SER A 16 10.56 4.78 1.25
N PRO A 17 9.80 5.49 2.10
CA PRO A 17 8.36 5.55 1.93
C PRO A 17 8.04 6.17 0.57
N CYS A 18 7.11 5.57 -0.17
CA CYS A 18 6.68 6.10 -1.45
C CYS A 18 5.21 6.50 -1.43
N ALA A 19 4.90 7.65 -2.03
CA ALA A 19 3.53 8.06 -2.27
C ALA A 19 3.02 7.32 -3.50
N SER A 20 1.90 6.61 -3.37
CA SER A 20 1.20 5.97 -4.47
C SER A 20 -0.14 6.64 -4.69
N THR A 21 -0.33 7.16 -5.90
CA THR A 21 -1.60 7.72 -6.37
C THR A 21 -2.25 6.74 -7.33
N MET A 22 -3.58 6.60 -7.26
CA MET A 22 -4.36 5.79 -8.20
C MET A 22 -5.63 6.51 -8.60
N ASN A 23 -5.85 6.54 -9.91
CA ASN A 23 -6.98 7.19 -10.56
C ASN A 23 -8.12 6.19 -10.80
N PRO A 24 -9.37 6.67 -10.90
CA PRO A 24 -10.47 5.86 -11.43
C PRO A 24 -10.11 5.27 -12.80
N GLY A 25 -10.50 4.02 -13.05
CA GLY A 25 -10.15 3.25 -14.24
C GLY A 25 -8.85 2.43 -14.14
N THR A 26 -8.10 2.55 -13.04
CA THR A 26 -6.83 1.82 -12.90
C THR A 26 -7.07 0.35 -12.54
N HIS A 27 -6.39 -0.55 -13.24
CA HIS A 27 -6.33 -1.98 -12.94
C HIS A 27 -4.87 -2.41 -12.83
N ILE A 28 -4.50 -2.94 -11.66
CA ILE A 28 -3.22 -3.60 -11.43
C ILE A 28 -3.51 -5.09 -11.33
N ASP A 29 -2.98 -5.85 -12.30
CA ASP A 29 -3.17 -7.29 -12.41
C ASP A 29 -2.63 -8.05 -11.20
N LEU A 30 -3.00 -9.32 -11.12
CA LEU A 30 -2.50 -10.23 -10.09
C LEU A 30 -0.97 -10.33 -10.19
N HIS A 31 -0.30 -9.99 -9.10
CA HIS A 31 1.14 -10.08 -8.97
C HIS A 31 1.50 -10.43 -7.52
N CYS A 32 2.78 -10.72 -7.29
CA CYS A 32 3.35 -10.83 -5.96
C CYS A 32 4.63 -10.01 -5.87
N GLY A 33 4.94 -9.57 -4.66
CA GLY A 33 6.23 -9.01 -4.32
C GLY A 33 7.34 -10.06 -4.44
N PRO A 34 8.59 -9.62 -4.59
CA PRO A 34 9.72 -10.51 -4.87
C PRO A 34 10.15 -11.36 -3.67
N SER A 35 9.71 -11.06 -2.45
CA SER A 35 10.16 -11.74 -1.24
C SER A 35 9.19 -11.54 -0.06
N ASN A 36 9.14 -12.52 0.84
CA ASN A 36 8.36 -12.51 2.09
C ASN A 36 9.14 -11.95 3.30
N VAL A 37 10.35 -11.43 3.09
CA VAL A 37 11.17 -10.82 4.15
C VAL A 37 10.61 -9.47 4.63
N ARG A 38 9.57 -8.95 3.98
CA ARG A 38 8.88 -7.72 4.34
C ARG A 38 7.37 -7.90 4.42
N HIS A 39 6.74 -7.01 5.17
CA HIS A 39 5.33 -6.68 5.04
C HIS A 39 5.18 -5.28 4.49
N ARG A 40 4.08 -5.04 3.77
CA ARG A 40 3.75 -3.74 3.20
C ARG A 40 2.64 -3.08 4.01
N LEU A 41 2.93 -1.89 4.53
CA LEU A 41 1.97 -1.01 5.17
C LEU A 41 1.46 0.00 4.15
N HIS A 42 0.14 0.14 4.05
CA HIS A 42 -0.52 1.24 3.35
C HIS A 42 -1.16 2.16 4.38
N PHE A 43 -0.72 3.42 4.44
CA PHE A 43 -1.39 4.48 5.19
C PHE A 43 -2.15 5.38 4.23
N CYS A 44 -3.47 5.47 4.38
CA CYS A 44 -4.31 6.27 3.49
C CYS A 44 -4.20 7.76 3.82
N LEU A 45 -3.66 8.53 2.88
CA LEU A 45 -3.59 9.99 2.95
C LEU A 45 -4.88 10.62 2.40
N GLN A 46 -5.42 10.06 1.33
CA GLN A 46 -6.67 10.49 0.71
C GLN A 46 -7.45 9.28 0.18
N ALA A 47 -8.73 9.19 0.57
CA ALA A 47 -9.67 8.25 -0.01
C ALA A 47 -10.61 9.02 -0.96
N PRO A 48 -11.06 8.40 -2.06
CA PRO A 48 -11.99 9.06 -2.97
C PRO A 48 -13.27 9.54 -2.27
N LYS A 49 -13.69 10.76 -2.59
CA LYS A 49 -14.92 11.38 -2.08
C LYS A 49 -16.06 11.24 -3.11
N GLY A 50 -17.26 10.94 -2.63
CA GLY A 50 -18.46 10.73 -3.47
C GLY A 50 -19.05 9.33 -3.29
N VAL A 51 -20.38 9.24 -3.25
CA VAL A 51 -21.11 7.95 -3.10
C VAL A 51 -21.10 7.16 -4.42
N ALA A 52 -21.10 7.88 -5.54
CA ALA A 52 -21.02 7.30 -6.88
C ALA A 52 -19.61 6.83 -7.23
N ALA A 53 -18.55 7.42 -6.68
CA ALA A 53 -17.17 7.01 -6.91
C ALA A 53 -16.97 5.54 -6.52
N GLY A 54 -16.69 4.70 -7.51
CA GLY A 54 -16.28 3.31 -7.30
C GLY A 54 -15.19 3.28 -6.25
N ARG A 55 -15.25 2.33 -5.31
CA ARG A 55 -14.23 2.27 -4.26
C ARG A 55 -13.00 1.52 -4.77
N PRO A 56 -11.79 2.06 -4.61
CA PRO A 56 -10.58 1.29 -4.87
C PRO A 56 -10.54 0.09 -3.93
N LYS A 57 -10.15 -1.05 -4.48
CA LYS A 57 -10.10 -2.34 -3.79
C LYS A 57 -8.71 -2.93 -3.93
N LEU A 58 -8.15 -3.36 -2.80
CA LEU A 58 -7.01 -4.27 -2.76
C LEU A 58 -7.53 -5.67 -2.48
N ARG A 59 -7.21 -6.62 -3.34
CA ARG A 59 -7.44 -8.04 -3.07
C ARG A 59 -6.11 -8.70 -2.77
N VAL A 60 -6.02 -9.39 -1.64
CA VAL A 60 -4.85 -10.19 -1.24
C VAL A 60 -5.36 -11.60 -0.97
N ALA A 61 -4.94 -12.57 -1.79
CA ALA A 61 -5.53 -13.91 -1.83
C ALA A 61 -7.09 -13.88 -1.95
N ASN A 62 -7.78 -14.28 -0.88
CA ASN A 62 -9.25 -14.33 -0.81
C ASN A 62 -9.87 -13.20 0.03
N LYS A 63 -9.08 -12.21 0.45
CA LYS A 63 -9.55 -11.07 1.24
C LYS A 63 -9.52 -9.81 0.40
N GLU A 64 -10.55 -8.97 0.56
CA GLU A 64 -10.65 -7.66 -0.05
C GLU A 64 -10.64 -6.58 1.04
N VAL A 65 -9.89 -5.51 0.80
CA VAL A 65 -9.77 -4.34 1.69
C VAL A 65 -9.91 -3.08 0.85
N THR A 66 -10.51 -2.05 1.44
CA THR A 66 -10.55 -0.69 0.89
C THR A 66 -9.83 0.28 1.84
N TRP A 67 -9.57 1.49 1.36
CA TRP A 67 -8.85 2.50 2.12
C TRP A 67 -9.81 3.52 2.73
N SER A 68 -9.49 3.95 3.96
CA SER A 68 -10.17 5.01 4.69
C SER A 68 -9.12 6.03 5.14
N GLU A 69 -9.36 7.32 4.94
CA GLU A 69 -8.41 8.39 5.30
C GLU A 69 -7.92 8.26 6.75
N GLY A 70 -6.61 8.41 6.95
CA GLY A 70 -5.97 8.31 8.26
C GLY A 70 -5.88 6.89 8.83
N VAL A 71 -6.38 5.88 8.12
CA VAL A 71 -6.29 4.47 8.52
C VAL A 71 -5.13 3.79 7.80
N SER A 72 -4.40 2.95 8.54
CA SER A 72 -3.41 2.04 7.96
C SER A 72 -3.85 0.60 8.05
N PHE A 73 -3.35 -0.21 7.13
CA PHE A 73 -3.35 -1.66 7.24
C PHE A 73 -2.03 -2.21 6.74
N VAL A 74 -1.71 -3.43 7.17
CA VAL A 74 -0.50 -4.15 6.80
C VAL A 74 -0.90 -5.46 6.13
N PHE A 75 -0.21 -5.81 5.06
CA PHE A 75 -0.35 -7.10 4.39
C PHE A 75 1.00 -7.61 3.92
N ASP A 76 1.09 -8.91 3.67
CA ASP A 76 2.24 -9.53 3.04
C ASP A 76 2.10 -9.40 1.52
N ASP A 77 2.95 -8.57 0.88
CA ASP A 77 2.90 -8.36 -0.56
C ASP A 77 3.48 -9.55 -1.35
N SER A 78 4.16 -10.51 -0.72
CA SER A 78 4.58 -11.76 -1.38
C SER A 78 3.39 -12.68 -1.68
N ILE A 79 2.25 -12.48 -1.03
CA ILE A 79 1.00 -13.16 -1.34
C ILE A 79 0.39 -12.52 -2.59
N VAL A 80 -0.13 -13.34 -3.51
CA VAL A 80 -0.76 -12.86 -4.76
C VAL A 80 -1.85 -11.83 -4.45
N HIS A 81 -1.72 -10.67 -5.07
CA HIS A 81 -2.60 -9.53 -4.86
C HIS A 81 -2.85 -8.74 -6.16
N SER A 82 -3.95 -8.00 -6.18
CA SER A 82 -4.35 -7.11 -7.28
C SER A 82 -4.99 -5.85 -6.69
N ALA A 83 -4.92 -4.75 -7.43
CA ALA A 83 -5.57 -3.51 -7.01
C ALA A 83 -6.41 -2.94 -8.16
N THR A 84 -7.69 -2.66 -7.88
CA THR A 84 -8.63 -2.17 -8.89
C THR A 84 -9.29 -0.90 -8.41
N TYR A 85 -9.53 0.02 -9.34
CA TYR A 85 -10.33 1.20 -9.13
C TYR A 85 -11.25 1.37 -10.33
N SER A 86 -12.49 0.91 -10.22
CA SER A 86 -13.49 1.07 -11.27
C SER A 86 -13.86 2.56 -11.48
N PRO A 87 -14.01 3.02 -12.72
CA PRO A 87 -14.52 4.35 -13.00
C PRO A 87 -16.03 4.39 -12.73
N CYS A 88 -16.54 5.54 -12.29
CA CYS A 88 -17.98 5.79 -12.22
C CYS A 88 -18.37 6.94 -13.13
N GLU A 89 -19.39 6.69 -13.97
CA GLU A 89 -19.83 7.59 -15.03
C GLU A 89 -20.41 8.90 -14.46
N GLU A 90 -21.05 8.83 -13.28
CA GLU A 90 -21.71 9.96 -12.62
C GLU A 90 -20.73 11.03 -12.09
N ASP A 91 -19.46 10.68 -11.87
CA ASP A 91 -18.47 11.61 -11.30
C ASP A 91 -17.78 12.49 -12.35
N ARG A 92 -17.96 12.22 -13.66
CA ARG A 92 -17.24 12.90 -14.75
C ARG A 92 -17.63 14.37 -14.97
N GLY A 93 -18.70 14.85 -14.33
CA GLY A 93 -19.26 16.19 -14.58
C GLY A 93 -19.45 17.10 -13.38
N SER A 94 -19.35 16.61 -12.14
CA SER A 94 -19.72 17.40 -10.94
C SER A 94 -18.68 17.40 -9.80
N VAL A 95 -17.70 16.50 -9.84
CA VAL A 95 -16.74 16.31 -8.75
C VAL A 95 -15.33 16.73 -9.21
N ASP A 96 -14.61 17.46 -8.35
CA ASP A 96 -13.20 17.77 -8.57
C ASP A 96 -12.41 16.47 -8.74
N SER A 97 -11.76 16.30 -9.90
CA SER A 97 -11.01 15.10 -10.24
C SER A 97 -9.89 14.79 -9.23
N ALA A 98 -9.34 15.81 -8.55
CA ALA A 98 -8.37 15.60 -7.48
C ALA A 98 -8.97 14.86 -6.27
N SER A 99 -10.25 15.08 -5.97
CA SER A 99 -10.96 14.43 -4.86
C SER A 99 -11.34 12.97 -5.13
N LEU A 100 -11.21 12.52 -6.38
CA LEU A 100 -11.39 11.13 -6.79
C LEU A 100 -10.09 10.32 -6.72
N LEU A 101 -8.96 10.93 -6.36
CA LEU A 101 -7.70 10.19 -6.25
C LEU A 101 -7.65 9.38 -4.96
N ARG A 102 -7.14 8.15 -5.06
CA ARG A 102 -6.64 7.40 -3.91
C ARG A 102 -5.16 7.71 -3.73
N ILE A 103 -4.79 8.28 -2.60
CA ILE A 103 -3.40 8.59 -2.26
C ILE A 103 -3.02 7.83 -0.99
N VAL A 104 -1.99 6.98 -1.07
CA VAL A 104 -1.47 6.21 0.06
C VAL A 104 0.02 6.40 0.20
N LEU A 105 0.49 6.42 1.44
CA LEU A 105 1.89 6.24 1.75
C LEU A 105 2.16 4.74 1.92
N ILE A 106 3.06 4.21 1.10
CA ILE A 106 3.51 2.82 1.17
C ILE A 106 4.80 2.80 1.98
N ILE A 107 4.84 1.94 2.99
CA ILE A 107 6.00 1.74 3.86
C ILE A 107 6.24 0.24 3.93
N ASP A 108 7.43 -0.20 3.55
CA ASP A 108 7.82 -1.60 3.72
C ASP A 108 8.45 -1.77 5.12
N LEU A 109 8.04 -2.83 5.81
CA LEU A 109 8.45 -3.18 7.17
C LEU A 109 9.13 -4.53 7.15
N TRP A 110 10.17 -4.73 7.96
CA TRP A 110 10.75 -6.08 8.12
C TRP A 110 9.71 -7.07 8.62
N HIS A 111 9.73 -8.29 8.08
CA HIS A 111 8.92 -9.38 8.62
C HIS A 111 9.26 -9.58 10.11
N PRO A 112 8.26 -9.64 11.01
CA PRO A 112 8.50 -9.56 12.46
C PRO A 112 9.30 -10.75 13.00
N SER A 113 9.27 -11.88 12.32
CA SER A 113 10.03 -13.08 12.70
C SER A 113 11.51 -13.04 12.32
N LEU A 114 11.96 -12.05 11.54
CA LEU A 114 13.39 -11.92 11.20
C LEU A 114 14.16 -11.33 12.37
N SER A 115 15.23 -12.03 12.74
CA SER A 115 16.28 -11.56 13.64
C SER A 115 17.10 -10.44 13.02
N ASP A 116 17.83 -9.68 13.85
CA ASP A 116 18.70 -8.60 13.35
C ASP A 116 19.90 -9.11 12.55
N GLU A 117 20.30 -10.37 12.72
CA GLU A 117 21.30 -11.02 11.87
C GLU A 117 20.75 -11.32 10.48
N GLU A 118 19.56 -11.91 10.38
CA GLU A 118 18.89 -12.16 9.10
C GLU A 118 18.59 -10.85 8.35
N ARG A 119 18.14 -9.81 9.04
CA ARG A 119 17.91 -8.49 8.43
C ARG A 119 19.17 -7.90 7.82
N ARG A 120 20.32 -8.04 8.50
CA ARG A 120 21.63 -7.60 7.99
C ARG A 120 22.04 -8.42 6.77
N ALA A 121 21.94 -9.76 6.85
CA ALA A 121 22.27 -10.64 5.74
C ALA A 121 21.42 -10.34 4.49
N VAL A 122 20.11 -10.09 4.66
CA VAL A 122 19.23 -9.68 3.55
C VAL A 122 19.62 -8.32 2.99
N ALA A 123 19.95 -7.34 3.84
CA ALA A 123 20.39 -6.03 3.38
C ALA A 123 21.69 -6.10 2.57
N ASP A 124 22.61 -6.99 2.93
CA ASP A 124 23.87 -7.20 2.21
C ASP A 124 23.68 -7.89 0.85
N LEU A 125 22.66 -8.74 0.70
CA LEU A 125 22.34 -9.41 -0.58
C LEU A 125 21.83 -8.45 -1.65
N TYR A 126 21.34 -7.30 -1.23
CA TYR A 126 20.80 -6.32 -2.15
C TYR A 126 21.33 -4.92 -1.81
N PRO A 127 22.62 -4.68 -2.09
CA PRO A 127 23.24 -3.39 -1.81
C PRO A 127 22.59 -2.30 -2.68
N SER A 128 22.21 -1.20 -2.04
CA SER A 128 21.62 -0.01 -2.66
C SER A 128 22.55 0.70 -3.63
#